data_AF-A0A7X8R4H0-F1
#
_entry.id   AF-A0A7X8R4H0-F1
#
_cell.length_a   1.000
_cell.length_b   1.000
_cell.length_c   1.000
_cell.angle_alpha   90.00
_cell.angle_beta   90.00
_cell.angle_gamma   90.00
#
_symmetry.space_group_name_H-M   'P 1'
#
loop_
_entity.id
_entity.type
_entity.pdbx_description
1 polymer ?
#
loop_
_entity_poly.entity_id
_entity_poly.type
_entity_poly.pdbx_seq_one_letter_code
_entity_poly.pdbx_strand_id
1 'polypeptide(L)'
;MPVDNRSSGVRLPHTVFCAEKWSHRLLGLLSLQRISSPKALLIQRCNGIHTFTMDQPIGAAFLHQDGRVLRLEPSIPPRRIIPYVAGCRSVLEWPVDSAMNGSFQVGDQLEVEADAPFPETTSAWPRFFHSITNFCLALLWLGFVITTFSKWLDQQSFKALGLFLYNTLLVYLFLSRRPSAVISHRWQDWLVAAGTVLVSLWLRPAPMGHPLLQTISLAVQTVAILAILIALASLGKSFGIVPANRQIKINGAYGWVRHPLYAAELLFLAGFLLGHPSTGNLFKGALIFAGQIVRALAEEKLLEMDPFYRSY
;
A
#
# COMPACT_ATOMS: atom_id res chain seq x y z
N MET A 1 33.44 13.33 17.53
CA MET A 1 32.03 13.41 17.12
C MET A 1 31.90 12.51 15.91
N PRO A 2 30.85 11.70 15.83
CA PRO A 2 30.76 10.59 14.87
C PRO A 2 30.70 11.04 13.40
N VAL A 3 30.42 12.32 13.11
CA VAL A 3 30.61 12.90 11.78
C VAL A 3 31.42 14.19 11.87
N ASP A 4 32.62 14.18 11.28
CA ASP A 4 33.52 15.33 11.18
C ASP A 4 33.81 15.64 9.70
N ASN A 5 33.56 16.87 9.28
CA ASN A 5 33.96 17.37 7.98
C ASN A 5 35.33 18.02 8.10
N ARG A 6 36.40 17.30 7.72
CA ARG A 6 37.79 17.75 7.81
C ARG A 6 38.09 18.96 6.90
N SER A 7 37.30 19.17 5.85
CA SER A 7 37.47 20.29 4.92
C SER A 7 36.96 21.62 5.48
N SER A 8 35.85 21.61 6.21
CA SER A 8 35.23 22.81 6.78
C SER A 8 35.42 22.96 8.30
N GLY A 9 35.83 21.90 9.00
CA GLY A 9 35.92 21.82 10.46
C GLY A 9 34.57 21.62 11.16
N VAL A 10 33.48 21.43 10.41
CA VAL A 10 32.14 21.23 10.97
C VAL A 10 32.03 19.84 11.60
N ARG A 11 31.57 19.80 12.85
CA ARG A 11 31.35 18.55 13.60
C ARG A 11 29.90 18.42 14.00
N LEU A 12 29.31 17.26 13.73
CA LEU A 12 27.89 17.02 13.91
C LEU A 12 27.64 15.90 14.94
N PRO A 13 26.84 16.15 16.01
CA PRO A 13 26.62 15.19 17.09
C PRO A 13 25.46 14.22 16.77
N HIS A 14 25.50 13.54 15.61
CA HIS A 14 24.47 12.58 15.20
C HIS A 14 24.83 11.17 15.63
N THR A 15 23.89 10.40 16.16
CA THR A 15 24.13 8.95 16.29
C THR A 15 24.16 8.32 14.89
N VAL A 16 25.29 7.69 14.54
CA VAL A 16 25.54 7.06 13.24
C VAL A 16 25.38 5.55 13.39
N PHE A 17 24.31 5.03 12.79
CA PHE A 17 24.05 3.60 12.70
C PHE A 17 24.80 3.00 11.51
N CYS A 18 25.32 1.78 11.64
CA CYS A 18 26.04 1.10 10.54
C CYS A 18 25.24 -0.04 9.89
N ALA A 19 24.95 0.05 8.59
CA ALA A 19 24.35 -1.02 7.80
C ALA A 19 25.38 -1.74 6.90
N GLU A 20 25.80 -2.94 7.30
CA GLU A 20 26.78 -3.75 6.56
C GLU A 20 26.15 -4.95 5.83
N LYS A 21 25.21 -5.63 6.50
CA LYS A 21 24.52 -6.81 5.95
C LYS A 21 23.60 -6.38 4.82
N TRP A 22 23.44 -7.24 3.81
CA TRP A 22 22.53 -6.98 2.68
C TRP A 22 21.11 -6.60 3.13
N SER A 23 20.57 -7.26 4.16
CA SER A 23 19.26 -6.94 4.73
C SER A 23 19.19 -5.56 5.37
N HIS A 24 20.23 -5.13 6.09
CA HIS A 24 20.29 -3.81 6.72
C HIS A 24 20.34 -2.72 5.65
N ARG A 25 21.10 -2.95 4.58
CA ARG A 25 21.22 -2.06 3.42
C ARG A 25 19.90 -1.93 2.66
N LEU A 26 19.15 -3.02 2.52
CA LEU A 26 17.85 -3.03 1.84
C LEU A 26 16.77 -2.25 2.63
N LEU A 27 16.79 -2.35 3.97
CA LEU A 27 15.85 -1.64 4.82
C LEU A 27 16.22 -0.15 4.98
N GLY A 28 17.51 0.15 5.11
CA GLY A 28 18.01 1.51 5.20
C GLY A 28 17.41 2.30 6.38
N LEU A 29 17.16 3.60 6.17
CA LEU A 29 16.55 4.50 7.16
C LEU A 29 15.15 4.09 7.62
N LEU A 30 14.44 3.21 6.89
CA LEU A 30 13.11 2.72 7.28
C LEU A 30 13.12 2.10 8.69
N SER A 31 14.19 1.37 9.02
CA SER A 31 14.40 0.74 10.33
C SER A 31 14.61 1.74 11.46
N LEU A 32 15.10 2.94 11.14
CA LEU A 32 15.44 3.97 12.12
C LEU A 32 14.31 4.99 12.32
N GLN A 33 13.17 4.87 11.63
CA GLN A 33 12.10 5.88 11.69
C GLN A 33 11.59 6.18 13.11
N ARG A 34 11.56 5.19 14.01
CA ARG A 34 11.11 5.36 15.40
C ARG A 34 12.18 5.89 16.36
N ILE A 35 13.44 5.94 15.93
CA ILE A 35 14.55 6.45 16.75
C ILE A 35 14.53 7.97 16.67
N SER A 36 14.73 8.66 17.80
CA SER A 36 14.78 10.12 17.84
C SER A 36 16.00 10.67 17.08
N SER A 37 15.82 11.80 16.41
CA SER A 37 16.92 12.59 15.84
C SER A 37 17.73 13.29 16.97
N PRO A 38 19.00 13.69 16.76
CA PRO A 38 19.78 13.61 15.51
C PRO A 38 20.38 12.22 15.24
N LYS A 39 20.08 11.66 14.07
CA LYS A 39 20.51 10.32 13.64
C LYS A 39 20.96 10.33 12.18
N ALA A 40 21.86 9.42 11.83
CA ALA A 40 22.29 9.16 10.46
C ALA A 40 22.53 7.66 10.26
N LEU A 41 22.55 7.22 9.02
CA LEU A 41 22.82 5.83 8.65
C LEU A 41 24.01 5.78 7.69
N LEU A 42 25.08 5.12 8.10
CA LEU A 42 26.17 4.77 7.21
C LEU A 42 25.93 3.39 6.60
N ILE A 43 25.68 3.36 5.29
CA ILE A 43 25.52 2.13 4.52
C ILE A 43 26.86 1.76 3.90
N GLN A 44 27.47 0.68 4.40
CA GLN A 44 28.75 0.21 3.88
C GLN A 44 28.59 -0.65 2.63
N ARG A 45 29.66 -0.68 1.81
CA ARG A 45 29.74 -1.46 0.55
C ARG A 45 28.60 -1.11 -0.41
N CYS A 46 28.23 0.16 -0.43
CA CYS A 46 27.09 0.69 -1.16
C CYS A 46 27.57 1.77 -2.14
N ASN A 47 27.06 1.70 -3.36
CA ASN A 47 27.38 2.59 -4.47
C ASN A 47 26.13 3.11 -5.17
N GLY A 48 24.96 2.92 -4.57
CA GLY A 48 23.66 3.27 -5.13
C GLY A 48 22.58 2.94 -4.11
N ILE A 49 21.54 3.78 -4.06
CA ILE A 49 20.46 3.68 -3.09
C ILE A 49 19.11 3.83 -3.79
N HIS A 50 18.04 3.45 -3.09
CA HIS A 50 16.67 3.67 -3.53
C HIS A 50 15.82 4.23 -2.38
N THR A 51 14.76 4.95 -2.72
CA THR A 51 13.80 5.50 -1.74
C THR A 51 12.39 4.93 -1.93
N PHE A 52 12.23 3.75 -2.55
CA PHE A 52 10.92 3.14 -2.82
C PHE A 52 10.06 2.87 -1.59
N THR A 53 10.70 2.56 -0.46
CA THR A 53 10.03 2.23 0.79
C THR A 53 9.96 3.40 1.77
N MET A 54 10.53 4.55 1.39
CA MET A 54 10.49 5.78 2.19
C MET A 54 9.18 6.53 1.95
N ASP A 55 8.68 7.18 2.99
CA ASP A 55 7.51 8.06 2.98
C ASP A 55 7.90 9.55 3.04
N GLN A 56 9.09 9.85 3.56
CA GLN A 56 9.67 11.20 3.64
C GLN A 56 10.92 11.31 2.75
N PRO A 57 11.26 12.52 2.27
CA PRO A 57 12.54 12.77 1.62
C PRO A 57 13.72 12.52 2.58
N ILE A 58 14.85 12.11 2.02
CA ILE A 58 16.11 11.90 2.77
C ILE A 58 17.25 12.64 2.08
N GLY A 59 18.26 13.05 2.85
CA GLY A 59 19.53 13.46 2.29
C GLY A 59 20.51 12.30 2.23
N ALA A 60 21.43 12.32 1.26
CA ALA A 60 22.49 11.33 1.14
C ALA A 60 23.81 11.91 0.61
N ALA A 61 24.93 11.44 1.16
CA ALA A 61 26.28 11.67 0.64
C ALA A 61 26.90 10.34 0.22
N PHE A 62 27.41 10.28 -1.01
CA PHE A 62 28.11 9.13 -1.57
C PHE A 62 29.61 9.31 -1.37
N LEU A 63 30.24 8.41 -0.63
CA LEU A 63 31.60 8.55 -0.16
C LEU A 63 32.54 7.58 -0.87
N HIS A 64 33.71 8.08 -1.24
CA HIS A 64 34.85 7.27 -1.66
C HIS A 64 35.44 6.50 -0.46
N GLN A 65 36.37 5.58 -0.70
CA GLN A 65 37.00 4.75 0.35
C GLN A 65 37.73 5.58 1.41
N ASP A 66 38.28 6.73 1.03
CA ASP A 66 39.00 7.65 1.91
C ASP A 66 38.07 8.58 2.71
N GLY A 67 36.76 8.63 2.40
CA GLY A 67 35.79 9.53 3.01
C GLY A 67 35.46 10.78 2.17
N ARG A 68 36.01 10.91 0.96
CA ARG A 68 35.69 12.04 0.06
C ARG A 68 34.26 11.96 -0.47
N VAL A 69 33.50 13.06 -0.43
CA VAL A 69 32.15 13.15 -0.99
C VAL A 69 32.21 13.21 -2.51
N LEU A 70 31.76 12.15 -3.19
CA LEU A 70 31.70 12.04 -4.65
C LEU A 70 30.41 12.62 -5.23
N ARG A 71 29.31 12.48 -4.49
CA ARG A 71 28.00 13.01 -4.86
C ARG A 71 27.25 13.36 -3.59
N LEU A 72 26.52 14.46 -3.63
CA LEU A 72 25.67 14.92 -2.53
C LEU A 72 24.27 15.16 -3.05
N GLU A 73 23.29 14.65 -2.33
CA GLU A 73 21.87 14.79 -2.62
C GLU A 73 21.18 15.28 -1.35
N PRO A 74 20.97 16.60 -1.20
CA PRO A 74 20.42 17.18 0.02
C PRO A 74 18.98 16.74 0.29
N SER A 75 18.22 16.44 -0.77
CA SER A 75 16.83 16.01 -0.67
C SER A 75 16.45 15.10 -1.84
N ILE A 76 16.34 13.81 -1.56
CA ILE A 76 15.88 12.77 -2.48
C ILE A 76 14.42 12.47 -2.14
N PRO A 77 13.47 12.75 -3.04
CA PRO A 77 12.07 12.41 -2.83
C PRO A 77 11.84 10.89 -2.69
N PRO A 78 10.73 10.45 -2.07
CA PRO A 78 10.29 9.07 -2.12
C PRO A 78 10.20 8.51 -3.56
N ARG A 79 10.38 7.19 -3.71
CA ARG A 79 10.25 6.44 -4.97
C ARG A 79 11.23 6.86 -6.08
N ARG A 80 12.48 7.13 -5.71
CA ARG A 80 13.59 7.39 -6.62
C ARG A 80 14.65 6.29 -6.52
N ILE A 81 15.45 6.18 -7.57
CA ILE A 81 16.66 5.37 -7.60
C ILE A 81 17.81 6.32 -7.88
N ILE A 82 18.86 6.24 -7.06
CA ILE A 82 20.17 6.76 -7.43
C ILE A 82 21.01 5.54 -7.82
N PRO A 83 21.21 5.32 -9.13
CA PRO A 83 21.96 4.18 -9.60
C PRO A 83 23.45 4.35 -9.28
N TYR A 84 24.23 3.35 -9.68
CA TYR A 84 25.68 3.28 -9.49
C TYR A 84 26.40 4.64 -9.60
N VAL A 85 27.06 5.05 -8.51
CA VAL A 85 27.97 6.19 -8.42
C VAL A 85 29.40 5.66 -8.48
N ALA A 86 30.12 5.99 -9.55
CA ALA A 86 31.48 5.51 -9.79
C ALA A 86 32.42 5.89 -8.63
N GLY A 87 33.19 4.91 -8.15
CA GLY A 87 34.14 5.10 -7.04
C GLY A 87 33.51 5.10 -5.64
N CYS A 88 32.18 5.15 -5.51
CA CYS A 88 31.51 5.13 -4.22
C CYS A 88 31.69 3.79 -3.52
N ARG A 89 32.02 3.83 -2.23
CA ARG A 89 32.19 2.65 -1.36
C ARG A 89 31.20 2.62 -0.20
N SER A 90 30.72 3.79 0.25
CA SER A 90 29.72 3.89 1.30
C SER A 90 28.80 5.08 1.06
N VAL A 91 27.61 5.03 1.65
CA VAL A 91 26.61 6.10 1.55
C VAL A 91 26.18 6.49 2.94
N LEU A 92 26.27 7.78 3.28
CA LEU A 92 25.72 8.33 4.51
C LEU A 92 24.33 8.91 4.22
N GLU A 93 23.30 8.43 4.89
CA GLU A 93 21.92 8.91 4.75
C GLU A 93 21.42 9.61 6.03
N TRP A 94 20.57 10.63 5.88
CA TRP A 94 19.93 11.32 7.00
C TRP A 94 18.49 11.75 6.68
N PRO A 95 17.62 11.92 7.70
CA PRO A 95 16.35 12.61 7.54
C PRO A 95 16.54 14.04 7.00
N VAL A 96 15.74 14.49 6.02
CA VAL A 96 15.95 15.79 5.34
C VAL A 96 15.91 17.02 6.28
N ASP A 97 15.26 16.90 7.44
CA ASP A 97 15.17 17.90 8.51
C ASP A 97 16.41 17.94 9.42
N SER A 98 17.39 17.06 9.20
CA SER A 98 18.65 17.00 9.93
C SER A 98 19.54 18.21 9.65
N ALA A 99 20.30 18.66 10.67
CA ALA A 99 21.36 19.67 10.52
C ALA A 99 22.50 19.25 9.55
N MET A 100 22.58 17.97 9.18
CA MET A 100 23.47 17.52 8.09
C MET A 100 23.08 18.14 6.74
N ASN A 101 21.80 18.47 6.57
CA ASN A 101 21.31 19.07 5.35
C ASN A 101 21.90 20.49 5.21
N GLY A 102 22.73 20.70 4.19
CA GLY A 102 23.46 21.96 3.97
C GLY A 102 24.83 22.06 4.66
N SER A 103 25.27 21.03 5.40
CA SER A 103 26.57 21.04 6.10
C SER A 103 27.73 20.45 5.28
N PHE A 104 27.46 19.94 4.08
CA PHE A 104 28.44 19.25 3.23
C PHE A 104 28.42 19.79 1.81
N GLN A 105 29.54 19.63 1.11
CA GLN A 105 29.70 19.92 -0.32
C GLN A 105 30.38 18.74 -1.03
N VAL A 106 30.19 18.66 -2.35
CA VAL A 106 30.91 17.66 -3.15
C VAL A 106 32.40 17.96 -3.11
N GLY A 107 33.22 16.95 -2.82
CA GLY A 107 34.65 17.07 -2.64
C GLY A 107 35.12 17.18 -1.19
N ASP A 108 34.21 17.41 -0.23
CA ASP A 108 34.54 17.44 1.19
C ASP A 108 35.12 16.10 1.67
N GLN A 109 36.01 16.19 2.66
CA GLN A 109 36.60 15.03 3.31
C GLN A 109 35.86 14.74 4.62
N LEU A 110 35.01 13.71 4.62
CA LEU A 110 34.24 13.33 5.80
C LEU A 110 34.91 12.16 6.52
N GLU A 111 35.02 12.29 7.84
CA GLU A 111 35.34 11.19 8.74
C GLU A 111 34.06 10.80 9.47
N VAL A 112 33.59 9.59 9.18
CA VAL A 112 32.32 9.05 9.69
C VAL A 112 32.62 7.81 10.52
N GLU A 113 32.41 7.90 11.82
CA GLU A 113 32.52 6.79 12.76
C GLU A 113 31.12 6.33 13.15
N ALA A 114 30.84 5.05 12.95
CA ALA A 114 29.61 4.46 13.45
C ALA A 114 29.72 4.24 14.96
N ASP A 115 28.82 4.85 15.72
CA ASP A 115 28.75 4.76 17.18
C ASP A 115 27.58 3.91 17.68
N ALA A 116 26.74 3.40 16.77
CA ALA A 116 25.65 2.48 17.09
C ALA A 116 25.51 1.33 16.07
N PRO A 117 25.22 0.09 16.53
CA PRO A 117 24.90 -1.02 15.64
C PRO A 117 23.51 -0.82 15.01
N PHE A 118 23.30 -1.33 13.79
CA PHE A 118 21.97 -1.33 13.18
C PHE A 118 20.97 -2.08 14.07
N PRO A 119 19.82 -1.47 14.41
CA PRO A 119 18.86 -2.12 15.29
C PRO A 119 18.17 -3.25 14.52
N GLU A 120 18.11 -4.44 15.11
CA GLU A 120 17.34 -5.58 14.59
C GLU A 120 15.84 -5.31 14.76
N THR A 121 15.31 -4.37 13.99
CA THR A 121 13.90 -3.99 14.05
C THR A 121 13.06 -4.96 13.23
N THR A 122 12.50 -5.97 13.90
CA THR A 122 11.46 -6.85 13.33
C THR A 122 10.27 -6.08 12.73
N SER A 123 10.04 -4.84 13.16
CA SER A 123 8.99 -3.94 12.69
C SER A 123 9.25 -3.29 11.31
N ALA A 124 10.47 -3.37 10.77
CA ALA A 124 10.78 -2.82 9.45
C ALA A 124 10.33 -3.75 8.30
N TRP A 125 10.46 -5.07 8.48
CA TRP A 125 10.08 -6.07 7.48
C TRP A 125 8.60 -6.03 7.09
N PRO A 126 7.62 -5.99 8.02
CA PRO A 126 6.21 -5.86 7.64
C PRO A 126 5.93 -4.62 6.80
N ARG A 127 6.59 -3.48 7.08
CA ARG A 127 6.44 -2.25 6.29
C ARG A 127 7.03 -2.40 4.89
N PHE A 128 8.21 -3.00 4.79
CA PHE A 128 8.84 -3.32 3.51
C PHE A 128 7.96 -4.24 2.65
N PHE A 129 7.49 -5.37 3.21
CA PHE A 129 6.60 -6.28 2.51
C PHE A 129 5.26 -5.64 2.15
N HIS A 130 4.69 -4.82 3.02
CA HIS A 130 3.46 -4.09 2.72
C HIS A 130 3.61 -3.19 1.48
N SER A 131 4.75 -2.50 1.31
CA SER A 131 5.05 -1.72 0.11
C SER A 131 5.13 -2.60 -1.15
N ILE A 132 5.77 -3.77 -1.07
CA ILE A 132 5.82 -4.74 -2.17
C ILE A 132 4.41 -5.26 -2.51
N THR A 133 3.64 -5.68 -1.50
CA THR A 133 2.28 -6.18 -1.70
C THR A 133 1.42 -5.13 -2.42
N ASN A 134 1.53 -3.86 -2.02
CA ASN A 134 0.80 -2.78 -2.69
C ASN A 134 1.23 -2.58 -4.14
N PHE A 135 2.53 -2.70 -4.42
CA PHE A 135 3.04 -2.61 -5.78
C PHE A 135 2.54 -3.77 -6.65
N CYS A 136 2.60 -5.01 -6.16
CA CYS A 136 2.07 -6.19 -6.86
C CYS A 136 0.56 -6.08 -7.10
N LEU A 137 -0.21 -5.64 -6.09
CA LEU A 137 -1.65 -5.40 -6.25
C LEU A 137 -1.91 -4.32 -7.30
N ALA A 138 -1.17 -3.21 -7.30
CA ALA A 138 -1.31 -2.16 -8.29
C ALA A 138 -1.06 -2.67 -9.73
N LEU A 139 -0.04 -3.50 -9.94
CA LEU A 139 0.23 -4.14 -11.23
C LEU A 139 -0.89 -5.10 -11.65
N LEU A 140 -1.38 -5.92 -10.72
CA LEU A 140 -2.48 -6.85 -10.97
C LEU A 140 -3.75 -6.10 -11.40
N TRP A 141 -4.11 -5.04 -10.68
CA TRP A 141 -5.28 -4.22 -11.03
C TRP A 141 -5.09 -3.43 -12.33
N LEU A 142 -3.89 -2.94 -12.62
CA LEU A 142 -3.58 -2.32 -13.91
C LEU A 142 -3.78 -3.32 -15.06
N GLY A 143 -3.40 -4.58 -14.87
CA GLY A 143 -3.68 -5.65 -15.83
C GLY A 143 -5.18 -5.85 -16.08
N PHE A 144 -6.01 -5.82 -15.02
CA PHE A 144 -7.48 -5.87 -15.18
C PHE A 144 -8.02 -4.67 -15.96
N VAL A 145 -7.53 -3.46 -15.70
CA VAL A 145 -7.96 -2.26 -16.45
C VAL A 145 -7.58 -2.37 -17.93
N ILE A 146 -6.33 -2.74 -18.24
CA ILE A 146 -5.87 -2.89 -19.63
C ILE A 146 -6.70 -3.96 -20.35
N THR A 147 -6.86 -5.14 -19.75
CA THR A 147 -7.61 -6.25 -20.38
C THR A 147 -9.08 -5.92 -20.61
N THR A 148 -9.73 -5.21 -19.68
CA THR A 148 -11.14 -4.83 -19.81
C THR A 148 -11.33 -3.68 -20.79
N PHE A 149 -10.39 -2.75 -20.85
CA PHE A 149 -10.34 -1.70 -21.86
C PHE A 149 -10.17 -2.27 -23.27
N SER A 150 -9.21 -3.17 -23.48
CA SER A 150 -9.02 -3.83 -24.78
C SER A 150 -10.27 -4.58 -25.23
N LYS A 151 -10.89 -5.35 -24.33
CA LYS A 151 -12.17 -6.04 -24.64
C LYS A 151 -13.30 -5.07 -24.99
N TRP A 152 -13.34 -3.91 -24.34
CA TRP A 152 -14.34 -2.89 -24.67
C TRP A 152 -14.09 -2.28 -26.04
N LEU A 153 -12.84 -1.97 -26.39
CA LEU A 153 -12.49 -1.49 -27.73
C LEU A 153 -12.90 -2.49 -28.82
N ASP A 154 -12.69 -3.78 -28.58
CA ASP A 154 -12.99 -4.83 -29.55
C ASP A 154 -14.50 -5.10 -29.69
N GLN A 155 -15.22 -5.18 -28.57
CA GLN A 155 -16.61 -5.66 -28.54
C GLN A 155 -17.64 -4.53 -28.52
N GLN A 156 -17.23 -3.31 -28.16
CA GLN A 156 -18.10 -2.16 -27.89
C GLN A 156 -19.31 -2.48 -27.00
N SER A 157 -19.16 -3.47 -26.11
CA SER A 157 -20.27 -3.96 -25.30
C SER A 157 -20.43 -3.15 -24.02
N PHE A 158 -21.68 -2.88 -23.62
CA PHE A 158 -21.99 -2.20 -22.36
C PHE A 158 -21.44 -2.92 -21.13
N LYS A 159 -21.36 -4.25 -21.18
CA LYS A 159 -20.79 -5.08 -20.10
C LYS A 159 -19.28 -4.84 -19.95
N ALA A 160 -18.55 -4.79 -21.06
CA ALA A 160 -17.12 -4.50 -21.04
C ALA A 160 -16.85 -3.06 -20.56
N LEU A 161 -17.66 -2.09 -21.00
CA LEU A 161 -17.57 -0.70 -20.53
C LEU A 161 -17.79 -0.60 -19.01
N GLY A 162 -18.86 -1.20 -18.49
CA GLY A 162 -19.16 -1.18 -17.06
C GLY A 162 -18.05 -1.81 -16.22
N LEU A 163 -17.50 -2.93 -16.67
CA LEU A 163 -16.38 -3.60 -15.99
C LEU A 163 -15.10 -2.75 -16.04
N PHE A 164 -14.82 -2.08 -17.16
CA PHE A 164 -13.70 -1.15 -17.27
C PHE A 164 -13.85 0.04 -16.30
N LEU A 165 -15.02 0.67 -16.25
CA LEU A 165 -15.29 1.79 -15.34
C LEU A 165 -15.15 1.37 -13.87
N TYR A 166 -15.70 0.22 -13.50
CA TYR A 166 -15.58 -0.35 -12.16
C TYR A 166 -14.12 -0.62 -11.77
N ASN A 167 -13.35 -1.32 -12.60
CA ASN A 167 -11.94 -1.61 -12.32
C ASN A 167 -11.10 -0.32 -12.26
N THR A 168 -11.39 0.65 -13.12
CA THR A 168 -10.71 1.95 -13.13
C THR A 168 -10.97 2.71 -11.84
N LEU A 169 -12.22 2.73 -11.36
CA LEU A 169 -12.57 3.33 -10.07
C LEU A 169 -11.82 2.65 -8.91
N LEU A 170 -11.80 1.31 -8.87
CA LEU A 170 -11.06 0.56 -7.84
C LEU A 170 -9.56 0.89 -7.85
N VAL A 171 -8.93 0.96 -9.03
CA VAL A 171 -7.52 1.35 -9.17
C VAL A 171 -7.31 2.77 -8.65
N TYR A 172 -8.15 3.72 -9.10
CA TYR A 172 -8.06 5.11 -8.65
C TYR A 172 -8.16 5.21 -7.13
N LEU A 173 -9.15 4.54 -6.52
CA LEU A 173 -9.34 4.55 -5.07
C LEU A 173 -8.19 3.87 -4.33
N PHE A 174 -7.67 2.76 -4.84
CA PHE A 174 -6.53 2.07 -4.25
C PHE A 174 -5.25 2.91 -4.28
N LEU A 175 -4.96 3.57 -5.41
CA LEU A 175 -3.76 4.40 -5.56
C LEU A 175 -3.87 5.74 -4.82
N SER A 176 -5.08 6.30 -4.73
CA SER A 176 -5.34 7.57 -4.04
C SER A 176 -5.73 7.40 -2.56
N ARG A 177 -5.75 6.16 -2.05
CA ARG A 177 -6.19 5.85 -0.68
C ARG A 177 -5.31 6.57 0.34
N ARG A 178 -5.94 6.98 1.45
CA ARG A 178 -5.23 7.59 2.58
C ARG A 178 -4.44 6.53 3.34
N PRO A 179 -3.26 6.89 3.90
CA PRO A 179 -2.59 6.04 4.88
C PRO A 179 -3.50 5.86 6.09
N SER A 180 -3.43 4.69 6.73
CA SER A 180 -4.15 4.40 7.97
C SER A 180 -3.15 4.16 9.09
N ALA A 181 -3.37 4.80 10.23
CA ALA A 181 -2.57 4.57 11.43
C ALA A 181 -2.99 3.28 12.18
N VAL A 182 -4.22 2.81 11.97
CA VAL A 182 -4.81 1.65 12.66
C VAL A 182 -5.30 0.64 11.62
N ILE A 183 -4.52 -0.41 11.39
CA ILE A 183 -4.83 -1.52 10.49
C ILE A 183 -4.92 -2.79 11.32
N SER A 184 -5.83 -3.72 10.95
CA SER A 184 -5.84 -5.01 11.63
C SER A 184 -4.54 -5.78 11.37
N HIS A 185 -3.88 -6.20 12.46
CA HIS A 185 -2.69 -7.05 12.42
C HIS A 185 -3.03 -8.55 12.54
N ARG A 186 -4.31 -8.90 12.65
CA ARG A 186 -4.74 -10.30 12.76
C ARG A 186 -4.66 -10.97 11.39
N TRP A 187 -3.82 -12.00 11.29
CA TRP A 187 -3.66 -12.77 10.05
C TRP A 187 -4.98 -13.37 9.53
N GLN A 188 -5.93 -13.66 10.42
CA GLN A 188 -7.28 -14.14 10.08
C GLN A 188 -8.05 -13.14 9.22
N ASP A 189 -8.03 -11.86 9.58
CA ASP A 189 -8.77 -10.81 8.84
C ASP A 189 -8.20 -10.65 7.42
N TRP A 190 -6.87 -10.78 7.29
CA TRP A 190 -6.17 -10.79 6.01
C TRP A 190 -6.53 -12.02 5.17
N LEU A 191 -6.50 -13.21 5.78
CA LEU A 191 -6.81 -14.47 5.11
C LEU A 191 -8.26 -14.48 4.62
N VAL A 192 -9.21 -14.03 5.44
CA VAL A 192 -10.63 -13.97 5.05
C VAL A 192 -10.84 -12.95 3.94
N ALA A 193 -10.23 -11.77 4.02
CA ALA A 193 -10.34 -10.77 2.97
C ALA A 193 -9.76 -11.27 1.63
N ALA A 194 -8.52 -11.80 1.64
CA ALA A 194 -7.89 -12.36 0.46
C ALA A 194 -8.66 -13.57 -0.08
N GLY A 195 -9.06 -14.49 0.80
CA GLY A 195 -9.82 -15.69 0.45
C GLY A 195 -11.17 -15.36 -0.18
N THR A 196 -11.90 -14.38 0.36
CA THR A 196 -13.19 -13.92 -0.20
C THR A 196 -13.02 -13.37 -1.61
N VAL A 197 -11.98 -12.57 -1.85
CA VAL A 197 -11.65 -12.06 -3.19
C VAL A 197 -11.28 -13.20 -4.15
N LEU A 198 -10.39 -14.10 -3.73
CA LEU A 198 -9.94 -15.23 -4.57
C LEU A 198 -11.08 -16.18 -4.94
N VAL A 199 -11.96 -16.51 -3.98
CA VAL A 199 -13.13 -17.36 -4.24
C VAL A 199 -14.10 -16.67 -5.20
N SER A 200 -14.27 -15.34 -5.09
CA SER A 200 -15.11 -14.56 -6.00
C SER A 200 -14.60 -14.62 -7.44
N LEU A 201 -13.28 -14.62 -7.66
CA LEU A 201 -12.67 -14.77 -8.98
C LEU A 201 -12.88 -16.17 -9.60
N TRP A 202 -13.34 -17.16 -8.83
CA TRP A 202 -13.61 -18.51 -9.29
C TRP A 202 -15.09 -18.81 -9.55
N LEU A 203 -15.98 -17.83 -9.38
CA LEU A 203 -17.36 -17.94 -9.85
C LEU A 203 -17.38 -18.09 -11.37
N ARG A 204 -18.22 -19.00 -11.88
CA ARG A 204 -18.33 -19.27 -13.32
C ARG A 204 -19.79 -19.21 -13.75
N PRO A 205 -20.13 -18.53 -14.86
CA PRO A 205 -21.48 -18.58 -15.40
C PRO A 205 -21.88 -20.04 -15.67
N ALA A 206 -23.05 -20.43 -15.17
CA ALA A 206 -23.68 -21.71 -15.45
C ALA A 206 -24.94 -21.45 -16.30
N PRO A 207 -25.29 -22.32 -17.24
CA PRO A 207 -26.49 -22.16 -18.05
C PRO A 207 -27.75 -22.24 -17.17
N MET A 208 -28.61 -21.24 -17.26
CA MET A 208 -29.95 -21.23 -16.63
C MET A 208 -31.00 -21.34 -17.73
N GLY A 209 -31.88 -22.33 -17.63
CA GLY A 209 -32.89 -22.61 -18.65
C GLY A 209 -34.11 -21.68 -18.62
N HIS A 210 -34.27 -20.84 -17.59
CA HIS A 210 -35.47 -20.02 -17.39
C HIS A 210 -35.22 -18.54 -17.77
N PRO A 211 -35.74 -18.04 -18.92
CA PRO A 211 -35.43 -16.70 -19.42
C PRO A 211 -35.81 -15.56 -18.46
N LEU A 212 -36.94 -15.68 -17.77
CA LEU A 212 -37.38 -14.68 -16.80
C LEU A 212 -36.40 -14.55 -15.62
N LEU A 213 -35.86 -15.67 -15.11
CA LEU A 213 -34.90 -15.64 -14.01
C LEU A 213 -33.57 -15.03 -14.47
N GLN A 214 -33.18 -15.27 -15.72
CA GLN A 214 -32.01 -14.64 -16.32
C GLN A 214 -32.18 -13.11 -16.41
N THR A 215 -33.35 -12.62 -16.82
CA THR A 215 -33.66 -11.18 -16.88
C THR A 215 -33.67 -10.56 -15.48
N ILE A 216 -34.33 -11.20 -14.50
CA ILE A 216 -34.33 -10.72 -13.10
C ILE A 216 -32.92 -10.69 -12.56
N SER A 217 -32.13 -11.75 -12.76
CA SER A 217 -30.72 -11.82 -12.36
C SER A 217 -29.90 -10.66 -12.93
N LEU A 218 -30.06 -10.35 -14.22
CA LEU A 218 -29.36 -9.25 -14.86
C LEU A 218 -29.77 -7.89 -14.28
N ALA A 219 -31.07 -7.69 -14.03
CA ALA A 219 -31.58 -6.46 -13.43
C ALA A 219 -31.02 -6.27 -12.00
N VAL A 220 -31.07 -7.31 -11.17
CA VAL A 220 -30.53 -7.29 -9.80
C VAL A 220 -29.03 -7.01 -9.80
N GLN A 221 -28.26 -7.67 -10.66
CA GLN A 221 -26.81 -7.42 -10.77
C GLN A 221 -26.51 -5.98 -11.22
N THR A 222 -27.31 -5.43 -12.13
CA THR A 222 -27.15 -4.03 -12.59
C THR A 222 -27.40 -3.04 -11.46
N VAL A 223 -28.48 -3.21 -10.70
CA VAL A 223 -28.77 -2.40 -9.50
C VAL A 223 -27.65 -2.54 -8.47
N ALA A 224 -27.16 -3.75 -8.25
CA ALA A 224 -26.08 -4.01 -7.31
C ALA A 224 -24.77 -3.33 -7.72
N ILE A 225 -24.40 -3.36 -9.01
CA ILE A 225 -23.21 -2.64 -9.52
C ILE A 225 -23.35 -1.13 -9.27
N LEU A 226 -24.52 -0.55 -9.55
CA LEU A 226 -24.76 0.87 -9.29
C LEU A 226 -24.63 1.19 -7.78
N ALA A 227 -25.19 0.35 -6.92
CA ALA A 227 -25.06 0.49 -5.47
C ALA A 227 -23.59 0.36 -5.00
N ILE A 228 -22.82 -0.56 -5.57
CA ILE A 228 -21.37 -0.70 -5.31
C ILE A 228 -20.64 0.59 -5.72
N LEU A 229 -20.90 1.11 -6.92
CA LEU A 229 -20.26 2.35 -7.41
C LEU A 229 -20.59 3.55 -6.50
N ILE A 230 -21.85 3.69 -6.07
CA ILE A 230 -22.28 4.74 -5.15
C ILE A 230 -21.61 4.56 -3.77
N ALA A 231 -21.51 3.34 -3.26
CA ALA A 231 -20.83 3.05 -2.00
C ALA A 231 -19.32 3.35 -2.09
N LEU A 232 -18.65 2.95 -3.17
CA LEU A 232 -17.24 3.26 -3.41
C LEU A 232 -16.99 4.77 -3.55
N ALA A 233 -17.85 5.48 -4.28
CA ALA A 233 -17.78 6.93 -4.42
C ALA A 233 -17.99 7.65 -3.07
N SER A 234 -18.95 7.18 -2.26
CA SER A 234 -19.22 7.71 -0.92
C SER A 234 -18.04 7.49 0.05
N LEU A 235 -17.38 6.32 -0.05
CA LEU A 235 -16.21 5.99 0.76
C LEU A 235 -14.96 6.81 0.35
N GLY A 236 -14.78 6.98 -0.96
CA GLY A 236 -13.68 7.68 -1.58
C GLY A 236 -12.32 7.14 -1.15
N LYS A 237 -11.39 8.03 -0.81
CA LYS A 237 -10.01 7.69 -0.42
C LYS A 237 -9.89 6.90 0.91
N SER A 238 -11.01 6.56 1.55
CA SER A 238 -11.04 5.73 2.76
C SER A 238 -11.12 4.24 2.46
N PHE A 239 -11.17 3.87 1.17
CA PHE A 239 -11.22 2.48 0.71
C PHE A 239 -10.07 1.60 1.21
N GLY A 240 -10.41 0.36 1.57
CA GLY A 240 -9.47 -0.71 1.91
C GLY A 240 -10.10 -2.08 1.75
N ILE A 241 -9.25 -3.08 1.46
CA ILE A 241 -9.67 -4.49 1.34
C ILE A 241 -9.73 -5.17 2.71
N VAL A 242 -8.82 -4.78 3.60
CA VAL A 242 -8.68 -5.28 4.98
C VAL A 242 -9.16 -4.17 5.94
N PRO A 243 -9.77 -4.54 7.09
CA PRO A 243 -10.17 -3.59 8.13
C PRO A 243 -9.05 -2.60 8.48
N ALA A 244 -9.35 -1.31 8.37
CA ALA A 244 -8.44 -0.23 8.71
C ALA A 244 -9.19 1.09 8.89
N ASN A 245 -8.85 1.86 9.94
CA ASN A 245 -9.42 3.18 10.17
C ASN A 245 -8.62 4.24 9.41
N ARG A 246 -9.15 4.72 8.28
CA ARG A 246 -8.57 5.82 7.48
C ARG A 246 -9.26 7.14 7.76
N GLN A 247 -10.58 7.10 7.69
CA GLN A 247 -11.49 8.18 8.05
C GLN A 247 -12.90 7.56 8.10
N ILE A 248 -13.64 7.84 9.16
CA ILE A 248 -15.03 7.40 9.28
C ILE A 248 -15.91 8.22 8.31
N LYS A 249 -16.79 7.53 7.59
CA LYS A 249 -17.74 8.11 6.65
C LYS A 249 -19.15 7.84 7.12
N ILE A 250 -19.93 8.89 7.29
CA ILE A 250 -21.36 8.84 7.70
C ILE A 250 -22.29 9.51 6.67
N ASN A 251 -21.72 10.04 5.57
CA ASN A 251 -22.46 10.73 4.51
C ASN A 251 -22.60 9.84 3.27
N GLY A 252 -23.54 10.16 2.38
CA GLY A 252 -23.80 9.39 1.17
C GLY A 252 -24.43 8.04 1.50
N ALA A 253 -23.99 6.97 0.84
CA ALA A 253 -24.51 5.61 1.11
C ALA A 253 -24.30 5.15 2.56
N TYR A 254 -23.23 5.64 3.20
CA TYR A 254 -22.93 5.37 4.61
C TYR A 254 -23.82 6.19 5.55
N GLY A 255 -24.70 7.06 5.05
CA GLY A 255 -25.75 7.66 5.88
C GLY A 255 -26.96 6.73 6.07
N TRP A 256 -27.15 5.75 5.18
CA TRP A 256 -28.32 4.86 5.19
C TRP A 256 -28.06 3.55 5.93
N VAL A 257 -26.86 3.01 5.77
CA VAL A 257 -26.43 1.76 6.41
C VAL A 257 -24.92 1.83 6.64
N ARG A 258 -24.42 1.16 7.68
CA ARG A 258 -22.99 1.18 8.05
C ARG A 258 -22.08 0.52 7.02
N HIS A 259 -22.56 -0.52 6.36
CA HIS A 259 -21.80 -1.30 5.37
C HIS A 259 -22.50 -1.40 4.01
N PRO A 260 -22.71 -0.27 3.31
CA PRO A 260 -23.43 -0.26 2.05
C PRO A 260 -22.67 -1.03 0.97
N LEU A 261 -21.34 -1.05 1.02
CA LEU A 261 -20.49 -1.78 0.07
C LEU A 261 -20.69 -3.30 0.21
N TYR A 262 -20.56 -3.85 1.42
CA TYR A 262 -20.78 -5.29 1.65
C TYR A 262 -22.21 -5.70 1.31
N ALA A 263 -23.20 -4.88 1.66
CA ALA A 263 -24.60 -5.14 1.31
C ALA A 263 -24.80 -5.20 -0.22
N ALA A 264 -24.22 -4.25 -0.96
CA ALA A 264 -24.31 -4.22 -2.41
C ALA A 264 -23.55 -5.38 -3.09
N GLU A 265 -22.39 -5.78 -2.56
CA GLU A 265 -21.65 -6.97 -3.02
C GLU A 265 -22.44 -8.26 -2.78
N LEU A 266 -23.13 -8.38 -1.64
CA LEU A 266 -24.00 -9.53 -1.35
C LEU A 266 -25.25 -9.54 -2.25
N LEU A 267 -25.83 -8.38 -2.55
CA LEU A 267 -26.92 -8.26 -3.52
C LEU A 267 -26.47 -8.69 -4.92
N PHE A 268 -25.26 -8.29 -5.32
CA PHE A 268 -24.67 -8.73 -6.59
C PHE A 268 -24.51 -10.26 -6.62
N LEU A 269 -23.97 -10.84 -5.54
CA LEU A 269 -23.83 -12.29 -5.41
C LEU A 269 -25.17 -13.02 -5.51
N ALA A 270 -26.21 -12.53 -4.81
CA ALA A 270 -27.54 -13.11 -4.88
C ALA A 270 -28.11 -13.06 -6.31
N GLY A 271 -27.98 -11.92 -6.99
CA GLY A 271 -28.35 -11.78 -8.39
C GLY A 271 -27.59 -12.74 -9.30
N PHE A 272 -26.27 -12.90 -9.09
CA PHE A 272 -25.45 -13.83 -9.86
C PHE A 272 -25.90 -15.29 -9.66
N LEU A 273 -26.08 -15.73 -8.41
CA LEU A 273 -26.50 -17.10 -8.10
C LEU A 273 -27.90 -17.42 -8.64
N LEU A 274 -28.80 -16.42 -8.68
CA LEU A 274 -30.13 -16.56 -9.28
C LEU A 274 -30.06 -16.84 -10.78
N GLY A 275 -29.12 -16.23 -11.51
CA GLY A 275 -28.97 -16.41 -12.95
C GLY A 275 -28.03 -17.54 -13.35
N HIS A 276 -27.19 -18.01 -12.43
CA HIS A 276 -26.15 -19.00 -12.69
C HIS A 276 -26.06 -20.05 -11.58
N PRO A 277 -27.15 -20.77 -11.26
CA PRO A 277 -27.15 -21.77 -10.22
C PRO A 277 -26.29 -22.96 -10.63
N SER A 278 -25.37 -23.34 -9.76
CA SER A 278 -24.66 -24.62 -9.82
C SER A 278 -24.24 -24.99 -8.41
N THR A 279 -24.09 -26.28 -8.11
CA THR A 279 -23.60 -26.73 -6.79
C THR A 279 -22.26 -26.07 -6.42
N GLY A 280 -21.36 -25.95 -7.40
CA GLY A 280 -20.10 -25.24 -7.25
C GLY A 280 -20.26 -23.74 -6.97
N ASN A 281 -21.17 -23.04 -7.64
CA ASN A 281 -21.41 -21.62 -7.38
C ASN A 281 -22.14 -21.39 -6.06
N LEU A 282 -23.08 -22.26 -5.68
CA LEU A 282 -23.78 -22.18 -4.40
C LEU A 282 -22.81 -22.36 -3.23
N PHE A 283 -21.91 -23.34 -3.32
CA PHE A 283 -20.86 -23.54 -2.32
C PHE A 283 -19.93 -22.32 -2.21
N LYS A 284 -19.39 -21.83 -3.34
CA LYS A 284 -18.56 -20.62 -3.35
C LYS A 284 -19.32 -19.40 -2.85
N GLY A 285 -20.60 -19.28 -3.20
CA GLY A 285 -21.48 -18.21 -2.76
C GLY A 285 -21.67 -18.22 -1.25
N ALA A 286 -21.86 -19.39 -0.64
CA ALA A 286 -21.92 -19.52 0.82
C ALA A 286 -20.59 -19.10 1.48
N LEU A 287 -19.44 -19.49 0.90
CA LEU A 287 -18.13 -19.05 1.39
C LEU A 287 -17.94 -17.54 1.28
N ILE A 288 -18.33 -16.93 0.16
CA ILE A 288 -18.24 -15.48 -0.04
C ILE A 288 -19.17 -14.76 0.94
N PHE A 289 -20.41 -15.25 1.11
CA PHE A 289 -21.35 -14.69 2.07
C PHE A 289 -20.78 -14.69 3.48
N ALA A 290 -20.31 -15.85 3.97
CA ALA A 290 -19.68 -15.96 5.27
C ALA A 290 -18.45 -15.05 5.41
N GLY A 291 -17.62 -15.00 4.36
CA GLY A 291 -16.45 -14.12 4.30
C GLY A 291 -16.82 -12.64 4.43
N GLN A 292 -17.86 -12.18 3.74
CA GLN A 292 -18.33 -10.80 3.83
C GLN A 292 -18.87 -10.46 5.22
N ILE A 293 -19.61 -11.36 5.86
CA ILE A 293 -20.08 -11.16 7.23
C ILE A 293 -18.90 -11.06 8.20
N VAL A 294 -17.93 -11.97 8.11
CA VAL A 294 -16.73 -11.93 8.97
C VAL A 294 -15.92 -10.65 8.74
N ARG A 295 -15.79 -10.19 7.49
CA ARG A 295 -15.12 -8.92 7.17
C ARG A 295 -15.84 -7.72 7.77
N ALA A 296 -17.16 -7.65 7.65
CA ALA A 296 -17.96 -6.58 8.25
C ALA A 296 -17.79 -6.53 9.77
N LEU A 297 -17.86 -7.68 10.45
CA LEU A 297 -17.68 -7.77 11.90
C LEU A 297 -16.25 -7.41 12.34
N ALA A 298 -15.23 -7.82 11.57
CA ALA A 298 -13.85 -7.43 11.84
C ALA A 298 -13.62 -5.93 11.65
N GLU A 299 -14.33 -5.31 10.71
CA GLU A 299 -14.31 -3.87 10.49
C GLU A 299 -15.00 -3.10 11.62
N GLU A 300 -16.20 -3.50 12.03
CA GLU A 300 -16.90 -2.91 13.20
C GLU A 300 -16.01 -2.97 14.45
N LYS A 301 -15.45 -4.14 14.76
CA LYS A 301 -14.55 -4.31 15.91
C LYS A 301 -13.33 -3.38 15.87
N LEU A 302 -12.81 -3.11 14.67
CA LEU A 302 -11.68 -2.21 14.51
C LEU A 302 -12.09 -0.75 14.64
N LEU A 303 -13.21 -0.37 14.03
CA LEU A 303 -13.71 1.01 14.01
C LEU A 303 -14.30 1.42 15.36
N GLU A 304 -14.82 0.49 16.17
CA GLU A 304 -15.25 0.70 17.55
C GLU A 304 -14.14 1.24 18.48
N MET A 305 -12.86 1.16 18.07
CA MET A 305 -11.78 1.82 18.82
C MET A 305 -11.88 3.37 18.75
N ASP A 306 -12.58 3.91 17.75
CA ASP A 306 -12.77 5.34 17.55
C ASP A 306 -14.09 5.80 18.22
N PRO A 307 -14.04 6.78 19.16
CA PRO A 307 -15.24 7.29 19.81
C PRO A 307 -16.29 7.85 18.84
N PHE A 308 -15.86 8.44 17.72
CA PHE A 308 -16.77 8.99 16.73
C PHE A 308 -17.57 7.89 16.01
N TYR A 309 -16.98 6.71 15.85
CA TYR A 309 -17.67 5.57 15.23
C TYR A 309 -18.75 5.01 16.15
N ARG A 310 -18.52 5.00 17.47
CA ARG A 310 -19.50 4.48 18.45
C ARG A 310 -20.78 5.30 18.49
N SER A 311 -20.72 6.58 18.13
CA SER A 311 -21.89 7.47 18.07
C SER A 311 -22.69 7.37 16.78
N TYR A 312 -22.21 6.60 15.80
CA TYR A 312 -22.83 6.42 14.49
C TYR A 312 -23.72 5.17 14.45
#